data_AF-A0A7Y1ZIW3-F1
#
_entry.id   AF-A0A7Y1ZIW3-F1
#
_cell.length_a   1.000
_cell.length_b   1.000
_cell.length_c   1.000
_cell.angle_alpha   90.00
_cell.angle_beta   90.00
_cell.angle_gamma   90.00
#
_symmetry.space_group_name_H-M   'P 1'
#
loop_
_entity.id
_entity.type
_entity.pdbx_description
1 polymer ?
#
loop_
_entity_poly.entity_id
_entity_poly.type
_entity_poly.pdbx_seq_one_letter_code
_entity_poly.pdbx_strand_id
1 'polypeptide(L)'
;MEYIVGQRWVSHADAQLGLGIVIGLEGRRVTLAFPAVDEERTYAIDNAPLTRLRFKAGDHISTVDNLELLVEAVDEHQGLLVYLGKDHHDQSVAVSELELNAFVQLTTPQQRLLNGHFDKNALFALRVATFMHTDRLQGSSVRGLLGSRTSLLPHQVYIAHEVSRRFAPRVLLADEVGLGKTIEAGMIIQRQLLTGSASR
;
A
#
# COMPACT_ATOMS: atom_id res chain seq x y z
N MET A 1 26.37 -16.64 7.78
CA MET A 1 26.24 -15.63 6.70
C MET A 1 27.27 -14.56 6.98
N GLU A 2 27.99 -14.13 5.96
CA GLU A 2 29.06 -13.13 6.11
C GLU A 2 28.49 -11.76 5.70
N TYR A 3 28.66 -10.78 6.57
CA TYR A 3 28.30 -9.39 6.28
C TYR A 3 29.39 -8.79 5.39
N ILE A 4 28.99 -8.04 4.37
CA ILE A 4 29.91 -7.31 3.49
C ILE A 4 29.45 -5.86 3.44
N VAL A 5 30.40 -4.93 3.47
CA VAL A 5 30.13 -3.50 3.36
C VAL A 5 29.37 -3.23 2.05
N GLY A 6 28.28 -2.49 2.16
CA GLY A 6 27.36 -2.15 1.06
C GLY A 6 26.14 -3.05 0.93
N GLN A 7 26.07 -4.19 1.65
CA GLN A 7 24.87 -5.03 1.61
C GLN A 7 23.67 -4.35 2.27
N ARG A 8 22.46 -4.65 1.74
CA ARG A 8 21.20 -4.15 2.31
C ARG A 8 20.54 -5.15 3.24
N TRP A 9 20.20 -4.70 4.45
CA TRP A 9 19.67 -5.53 5.53
C TRP A 9 18.54 -4.83 6.27
N VAL A 10 17.58 -5.62 6.74
CA VAL A 10 16.43 -5.13 7.51
C VAL A 10 16.56 -5.57 8.95
N SER A 11 16.31 -4.65 9.88
CA SER A 11 16.16 -4.97 11.30
C SER A 11 14.76 -5.50 11.56
N HIS A 12 14.64 -6.76 11.96
CA HIS A 12 13.34 -7.34 12.33
C HIS A 12 12.91 -6.99 13.76
N ALA A 13 13.84 -6.49 14.59
CA ALA A 13 13.54 -5.98 15.92
C ALA A 13 12.86 -4.59 15.88
N ASP A 14 13.09 -3.83 14.80
CA ASP A 14 12.57 -2.47 14.65
C ASP A 14 12.31 -2.17 13.17
N ALA A 15 11.09 -2.43 12.73
CA ALA A 15 10.68 -2.26 11.33
C ALA A 15 10.59 -0.78 10.91
N GLN A 16 10.56 0.16 11.86
CA GLN A 16 10.46 1.60 11.56
C GLN A 16 11.76 2.15 10.94
N LEU A 17 12.89 1.46 11.16
CA LEU A 17 14.18 1.83 10.61
C LEU A 17 14.27 1.69 9.09
N GLY A 18 13.40 0.88 8.47
CA GLY A 18 13.46 0.59 7.05
C GLY A 18 14.68 -0.26 6.66
N LEU A 19 15.22 -0.01 5.47
CA LEU A 19 16.35 -0.75 4.91
C LEU A 19 17.68 -0.09 5.28
N GLY A 20 18.53 -0.85 5.98
CA GLY A 20 19.88 -0.44 6.36
C GLY A 20 20.94 -0.84 5.33
N ILE A 21 22.11 -0.19 5.39
CA ILE A 21 23.31 -0.48 4.60
C ILE A 21 24.42 -0.85 5.57
N VAL A 22 25.12 -1.97 5.34
CA VAL A 22 26.31 -2.30 6.13
C VAL A 22 27.41 -1.29 5.79
N ILE A 23 27.84 -0.50 6.78
CA ILE A 23 28.90 0.51 6.61
C ILE A 23 30.23 0.09 7.24
N GLY A 24 30.21 -0.86 8.17
CA GLY A 24 31.42 -1.28 8.88
C GLY A 24 31.30 -2.63 9.56
N LEU A 25 32.46 -3.29 9.68
CA LEU A 25 32.64 -4.57 10.35
C LEU A 25 33.85 -4.48 11.26
N GLU A 26 33.63 -4.61 12.57
CA GLU A 26 34.67 -4.51 13.58
C GLU A 26 34.61 -5.72 14.52
N GLY A 27 35.54 -6.66 14.34
CA GLY A 27 35.60 -7.87 15.14
C GLY A 27 34.32 -8.71 15.01
N ARG A 28 33.52 -8.77 16.09
CA ARG A 28 32.22 -9.48 16.12
C ARG A 28 31.01 -8.54 16.02
N ARG A 29 31.21 -7.30 15.57
CA ARG A 29 30.16 -6.30 15.44
C ARG A 29 29.99 -5.88 13.99
N VAL A 30 28.75 -5.63 13.61
CA VAL A 30 28.38 -5.07 12.31
C VAL A 30 27.64 -3.76 12.54
N THR A 31 28.03 -2.73 11.81
CA THR A 31 27.41 -1.40 11.86
C THR A 31 26.61 -1.16 10.60
N LEU A 32 25.33 -0.79 10.76
CA LEU A 32 24.43 -0.47 9.67
C LEU A 32 23.98 0.99 9.79
N ALA A 33 24.01 1.71 8.68
CA ALA A 33 23.33 3.00 8.54
C ALA A 33 21.90 2.78 8.02
N PHE A 34 20.92 3.47 8.59
CA PHE A 34 19.51 3.45 8.19
C PHE A 34 19.10 4.81 7.63
N PRO A 35 19.22 5.03 6.30
CA PRO A 35 19.02 6.36 5.70
C PRO A 35 17.59 6.90 5.85
N ALA A 36 16.59 6.03 6.04
CA ALA A 36 15.20 6.43 6.20
C ALA A 36 14.93 7.24 7.48
N VAL A 37 15.74 7.03 8.51
CA VAL A 37 15.61 7.67 9.83
C VAL A 37 16.88 8.41 10.28
N ASP A 38 17.90 8.46 9.41
CA ASP A 38 19.22 9.06 9.67
C ASP A 38 19.86 8.56 10.98
N GLU A 39 19.84 7.23 11.17
CA GLU A 39 20.35 6.56 12.38
C GLU A 39 21.37 5.47 12.01
N GLU A 40 22.42 5.32 12.82
CA GLU A 40 23.34 4.19 12.75
C GLU A 40 23.11 3.24 13.93
N ARG A 41 23.08 1.92 13.67
CA ARG A 41 23.02 0.90 14.71
C ARG A 41 24.11 -0.14 14.56
N THR A 42 24.69 -0.52 15.70
CA THR A 42 25.70 -1.56 15.79
C THR A 42 25.08 -2.80 16.46
N TYR A 43 25.26 -3.96 15.84
CA TYR A 43 24.78 -5.24 16.34
C TYR A 43 25.92 -6.24 16.52
N ALA A 44 25.77 -7.18 17.46
CA ALA A 44 26.68 -8.32 17.56
C ALA A 44 26.31 -9.36 16.48
N ILE A 45 27.27 -9.78 15.67
CA ILE A 45 27.07 -10.67 14.51
C ILE A 45 26.32 -11.96 14.88
N ASP A 46 26.61 -12.52 16.06
CA ASP A 46 26.08 -13.81 16.49
C ASP A 46 24.57 -13.79 16.82
N ASN A 47 24.01 -12.63 17.16
CA ASN A 47 22.59 -12.50 17.56
C ASN A 47 21.88 -11.33 16.88
N ALA A 48 22.47 -10.76 15.84
CA ALA A 48 21.92 -9.59 15.18
C ALA A 48 20.52 -9.93 14.63
N PRO A 49 19.49 -9.15 14.98
CA PRO A 49 18.14 -9.34 14.46
C PRO A 49 18.02 -8.77 13.05
N LEU A 50 18.91 -9.21 12.15
CA LEU A 50 19.08 -8.68 10.81
C LEU A 50 18.76 -9.76 9.78
N THR A 51 18.00 -9.39 8.75
CA THR A 51 17.71 -10.25 7.60
C THR A 51 18.16 -9.56 6.32
N ARG A 52 18.99 -10.23 5.51
CA ARG A 52 19.46 -9.67 4.24
C ARG A 52 18.28 -9.57 3.28
N LEU A 53 18.08 -8.39 2.70
CA LEU A 53 17.05 -8.21 1.70
C LEU A 53 17.56 -8.69 0.34
N ARG A 54 16.78 -9.55 -0.32
CA ARG A 54 17.07 -10.05 -1.65
C ARG A 54 15.78 -10.10 -2.46
N PHE A 55 15.74 -9.37 -3.56
CA PHE A 55 14.65 -9.47 -4.53
C PHE A 55 14.90 -10.61 -5.51
N LYS A 56 13.85 -11.07 -6.17
CA LYS A 56 13.87 -12.14 -7.17
C LYS A 56 13.31 -11.62 -8.49
N ALA A 57 13.56 -12.36 -9.57
CA ALA A 57 12.91 -12.11 -10.84
C ALA A 57 11.38 -12.07 -10.66
N GLY A 58 10.74 -11.02 -11.18
CA GLY A 58 9.33 -10.70 -11.02
C GLY A 58 9.00 -9.70 -9.89
N ASP A 59 9.94 -9.40 -9.00
CA ASP A 59 9.75 -8.37 -7.98
C ASP A 59 9.89 -6.97 -8.59
N HIS A 60 9.15 -6.00 -8.03
CA HIS A 60 9.32 -4.59 -8.34
C HIS A 60 10.21 -3.95 -7.28
N ILE A 61 11.22 -3.20 -7.71
CA ILE A 61 12.11 -2.44 -6.83
C ILE A 61 12.07 -0.96 -7.20
N SER A 62 12.38 -0.12 -6.23
CA SER A 62 12.55 1.32 -6.43
C SER A 62 13.91 1.77 -5.93
N THR A 63 14.52 2.74 -6.63
CA THR A 63 15.78 3.36 -6.23
C THR A 63 15.56 4.63 -5.42
N VAL A 64 16.64 5.18 -4.86
CA VAL A 64 16.64 6.50 -4.21
C VAL A 64 16.26 7.62 -5.18
N ASP A 65 16.56 7.46 -6.48
CA ASP A 65 16.22 8.42 -7.53
C ASP A 65 14.80 8.26 -8.09
N ASN A 66 13.93 7.50 -7.41
CA ASN A 66 12.56 7.16 -7.84
C ASN A 66 12.48 6.44 -9.19
N LEU A 67 13.55 5.74 -9.59
CA LEU A 67 13.47 4.79 -10.70
C LEU A 67 12.77 3.51 -10.20
N GLU A 68 11.72 3.07 -10.88
CA GLU A 68 11.13 1.76 -10.66
C GLU A 68 11.63 0.76 -11.71
N LEU A 69 11.89 -0.46 -11.27
CA LEU A 69 12.43 -1.54 -12.09
C LEU A 69 11.67 -2.83 -11.81
N LEU A 70 11.26 -3.52 -12.87
CA LEU A 70 10.85 -4.93 -12.78
C LEU A 70 12.09 -5.81 -12.90
N VAL A 71 12.43 -6.56 -11.85
CA VAL A 71 13.60 -7.43 -11.84
C VAL A 71 13.40 -8.60 -12.79
N GLU A 72 14.29 -8.77 -13.76
CA GLU A 72 14.32 -9.92 -14.68
C GLU A 72 15.41 -10.93 -14.29
N ALA A 73 16.55 -10.44 -13.82
CA ALA A 73 17.66 -11.25 -13.35
C ALA A 73 18.39 -10.58 -12.18
N VAL A 74 19.14 -11.39 -11.42
CA VAL A 74 19.93 -10.91 -10.27
C VAL A 74 21.31 -11.52 -10.37
N ASP A 75 22.32 -10.67 -10.48
CA ASP A 75 23.72 -11.06 -10.49
C ASP A 75 24.38 -10.72 -9.15
N GLU A 76 25.34 -11.54 -8.72
CA GLU A 76 26.11 -11.31 -7.49
C GLU A 76 27.58 -11.07 -7.84
N HIS A 77 28.07 -9.87 -7.53
CA HIS A 77 29.44 -9.44 -7.77
C HIS A 77 30.11 -9.14 -6.43
N GLN A 78 31.14 -9.91 -6.07
CA GLN A 78 31.89 -9.74 -4.80
C GLN A 78 30.98 -9.73 -3.55
N GLY A 79 29.89 -10.50 -3.60
CA GLY A 79 28.93 -10.60 -2.49
C GLY A 79 27.90 -9.47 -2.40
N LEU A 80 27.87 -8.56 -3.38
CA LEU A 80 26.85 -7.53 -3.57
C LEU A 80 25.91 -7.89 -4.73
N LEU A 81 24.62 -7.58 -4.59
CA LEU A 81 23.61 -7.89 -5.61
C LEU A 81 23.45 -6.73 -6.60
N VAL A 82 23.35 -7.09 -7.88
CA VAL A 82 22.99 -6.19 -8.99
C VAL A 82 21.70 -6.72 -9.62
N TYR A 83 20.68 -5.89 -9.65
CA TYR A 83 19.36 -6.21 -10.20
C TYR A 83 19.30 -5.73 -11.64
N LEU A 84 19.09 -6.67 -12.56
CA LEU A 84 18.92 -6.40 -13.99
C LEU A 84 17.43 -6.47 -14.31
N GLY A 85 16.93 -5.48 -15.04
CA GLY A 85 15.52 -5.44 -15.37
C GLY A 85 15.18 -4.34 -16.35
N LYS A 86 13.88 -4.08 -16.47
CA LYS A 86 13.37 -3.00 -17.29
C LYS A 86 12.65 -1.94 -16.47
N ASP A 87 12.86 -0.69 -16.85
CA ASP A 87 12.13 0.45 -16.32
C ASP A 87 10.75 0.60 -17.02
N HIS A 88 10.00 1.64 -16.63
CA HIS A 88 8.71 1.97 -17.27
C HIS A 88 8.80 2.36 -18.75
N HIS A 89 10.00 2.66 -19.26
CA HIS A 89 10.27 2.98 -20.65
C HIS A 89 10.78 1.76 -21.45
N ASP A 90 10.69 0.56 -20.88
CA ASP A 90 11.19 -0.71 -21.44
C ASP A 90 12.72 -0.70 -21.70
N GLN A 91 13.45 0.20 -21.04
CA GLN A 91 14.91 0.27 -21.11
C GLN A 91 15.53 -0.69 -20.11
N SER A 92 16.54 -1.43 -20.56
CA SER A 92 17.31 -2.30 -19.68
C SER A 92 18.20 -1.47 -18.77
N VAL A 93 17.96 -1.57 -17.46
CA VAL A 93 18.74 -0.88 -16.43
C VAL A 93 19.30 -1.90 -15.44
N ALA A 94 20.52 -1.65 -14.99
CA ALA A 94 21.16 -2.37 -13.91
C ALA A 94 21.16 -1.49 -12.66
N VAL A 95 20.60 -1.99 -11.56
CA VAL A 95 20.49 -1.27 -10.29
C VAL A 95 21.31 -2.01 -9.23
N SER A 96 22.23 -1.31 -8.58
CA SER A 96 22.99 -1.88 -7.46
C SER A 96 22.12 -1.98 -6.20
N GLU A 97 22.33 -2.98 -5.34
CA GLU A 97 21.61 -3.04 -4.06
C GLU A 97 21.82 -1.77 -3.20
N LEU A 98 22.96 -1.07 -3.37
CA LEU A 98 23.24 0.21 -2.72
C LEU A 98 22.26 1.32 -3.09
N GLU A 99 21.72 1.28 -4.32
CA GLU A 99 20.84 2.32 -4.88
C GLU A 99 19.37 2.08 -4.51
N LEU A 100 19.06 0.96 -3.86
CA LEU A 100 17.70 0.65 -3.42
C LEU A 100 17.20 1.71 -2.45
N ASN A 101 15.93 2.10 -2.61
CA ASN A 101 15.26 3.03 -1.72
C ASN A 101 15.31 2.53 -0.26
N ALA A 102 15.57 3.44 0.69
CA ALA A 102 15.59 3.11 2.12
C ALA A 102 14.19 2.84 2.70
N PHE A 103 13.16 3.43 2.09
CA PHE A 103 11.75 3.18 2.40
C PHE A 103 11.27 1.96 1.65
N VAL A 104 11.63 0.78 2.14
CA VAL A 104 11.08 -0.45 1.58
C VAL A 104 9.82 -0.81 2.36
N GLN A 105 8.67 -0.79 1.68
CA GLN A 105 7.46 -1.44 2.16
C GLN A 105 7.64 -2.96 2.06
N LEU A 106 8.46 -3.52 2.95
CA LEU A 106 8.55 -4.96 3.14
C LEU A 106 7.45 -5.30 4.12
N THR A 107 6.43 -6.05 3.71
CA THR A 107 6.63 -7.49 3.59
C THR A 107 5.34 -8.10 3.09
N THR A 108 5.44 -8.97 2.08
CA THR A 108 4.33 -9.86 1.77
C THR A 108 3.97 -10.67 3.04
N PRO A 109 2.70 -11.04 3.28
CA PRO A 109 2.32 -11.81 4.46
C PRO A 109 3.15 -13.10 4.64
N GLN A 110 3.60 -13.69 3.53
CA GLN A 110 4.49 -14.86 3.53
C GLN A 110 5.87 -14.56 4.11
N GLN A 111 6.51 -13.44 3.72
CA GLN A 111 7.81 -13.04 4.28
C GLN A 111 7.71 -12.73 5.78
N ARG A 112 6.61 -12.10 6.22
CA ARG A 112 6.36 -11.86 7.65
C ARG A 112 6.30 -13.17 8.43
N LEU A 113 5.56 -14.14 7.89
CA LEU A 113 5.42 -15.46 8.50
C LEU A 113 6.78 -16.19 8.61
N LEU A 114 7.57 -16.21 7.53
CA LEU A 114 8.87 -16.88 7.50
C LEU A 114 9.90 -16.23 8.44
N ASN A 115 9.81 -14.93 8.67
CA ASN A 115 10.69 -14.18 9.57
C ASN A 115 10.17 -14.13 11.02
N GLY A 116 9.07 -14.81 11.34
CA GLY A 116 8.50 -14.84 12.70
C GLY A 116 7.79 -13.53 13.11
N HIS A 117 7.46 -12.65 12.16
CA HIS A 117 6.70 -11.44 12.41
C HIS A 117 5.20 -11.72 12.46
N PHE A 118 4.70 -11.94 13.67
CA PHE A 118 3.28 -12.18 13.90
C PHE A 118 2.55 -10.91 14.35
N ASP A 119 1.47 -10.56 13.65
CA ASP A 119 0.48 -9.61 14.16
C ASP A 119 -0.38 -10.27 15.25
N LYS A 120 -0.99 -9.45 16.12
CA LYS A 120 -2.02 -9.92 17.05
C LYS A 120 -3.19 -10.52 16.27
N ASN A 121 -3.67 -11.69 16.69
CA ASN A 121 -4.81 -12.35 16.06
C ASN A 121 -6.06 -11.45 15.96
N ALA A 122 -6.33 -10.64 17.00
CA ALA A 122 -7.43 -9.68 17.00
C ALA A 122 -7.35 -8.64 15.85
N LEU A 123 -6.14 -8.20 15.47
CA LEU A 123 -5.96 -7.27 14.36
C LEU A 123 -6.19 -7.95 13.00
N PHE A 124 -5.76 -9.20 12.86
CA PHE A 124 -6.07 -10.00 11.68
C PHE A 124 -7.59 -10.19 11.53
N ALA A 125 -8.27 -10.60 12.61
CA ALA A 125 -9.72 -10.77 12.61
C ALA A 125 -10.46 -9.48 12.27
N LEU A 126 -10.04 -8.34 12.83
CA LEU A 126 -10.60 -7.02 12.50
C LEU A 126 -10.40 -6.67 11.02
N ARG A 127 -9.20 -6.92 10.46
CA ARG A 127 -8.91 -6.65 9.05
C ARG A 127 -9.83 -7.46 8.13
N VAL A 128 -10.00 -8.76 8.41
CA VAL A 128 -10.93 -9.63 7.67
C VAL A 128 -12.38 -9.14 7.80
N ALA A 129 -12.84 -8.86 9.01
CA ALA A 129 -14.19 -8.35 9.26
C ALA A 129 -14.45 -7.02 8.54
N THR A 130 -13.44 -6.14 8.48
CA THR A 130 -13.51 -4.87 7.77
C THR A 130 -13.72 -5.11 6.27
N PHE A 131 -12.92 -5.97 5.63
CA PHE A 131 -13.11 -6.32 4.22
C PHE A 131 -14.49 -6.91 3.94
N MET A 132 -14.96 -7.83 4.78
CA MET A 132 -16.31 -8.41 4.64
C MET A 132 -17.41 -7.35 4.78
N HIS A 133 -17.28 -6.41 5.71
CA HIS A 133 -18.23 -5.31 5.86
C HIS A 133 -18.20 -4.33 4.69
N THR A 134 -17.00 -4.00 4.19
CA THR A 134 -16.82 -3.13 3.03
C THR A 134 -17.44 -3.75 1.79
N ASP A 135 -17.16 -5.02 1.50
CA ASP A 135 -17.73 -5.77 0.38
C ASP A 135 -19.27 -5.79 0.43
N ARG A 136 -19.83 -6.18 1.59
CA ARG A 136 -21.29 -6.17 1.82
C ARG A 136 -21.92 -4.79 1.58
N LEU A 137 -21.26 -3.72 2.02
CA LEU A 137 -21.76 -2.35 1.82
C LEU A 137 -21.60 -1.88 0.37
N GLN A 138 -20.54 -2.31 -0.32
CA GLN A 138 -20.30 -1.98 -1.72
C GLN A 138 -21.29 -2.66 -2.66
N GLY A 139 -21.67 -3.91 -2.38
CA GLY A 139 -22.67 -4.68 -3.12
C GLY A 139 -24.14 -4.30 -2.80
N SER A 140 -24.37 -3.41 -1.84
CA SER A 140 -25.73 -3.00 -1.45
C SER A 140 -26.42 -2.17 -2.53
N SER A 141 -27.66 -2.54 -2.89
CA SER A 141 -28.48 -1.80 -3.87
C SER A 141 -28.82 -0.37 -3.45
N VAL A 142 -28.72 -0.09 -2.15
CA VAL A 142 -28.98 1.23 -1.54
C VAL A 142 -27.68 2.00 -1.24
N ARG A 143 -26.53 1.55 -1.76
CA ARG A 143 -25.26 2.27 -1.64
C ARG A 143 -25.40 3.71 -2.09
N GLY A 144 -25.00 4.63 -1.21
CA GLY A 144 -25.06 6.07 -1.45
C GLY A 144 -26.39 6.75 -1.11
N LEU A 145 -27.42 5.99 -0.71
CA LEU A 145 -28.73 6.53 -0.27
C LEU A 145 -28.93 6.45 1.25
N LEU A 146 -28.12 5.68 1.97
CA LEU A 146 -28.25 5.48 3.42
C LEU A 146 -27.63 6.59 4.27
N GLY A 147 -26.82 7.47 3.68
CA GLY A 147 -26.05 8.48 4.40
C GLY A 147 -26.77 9.83 4.58
N SER A 148 -27.98 9.99 4.05
CA SER A 148 -28.73 11.24 4.15
C SER A 148 -29.31 11.43 5.55
N ARG A 149 -29.08 12.59 6.17
CA ARG A 149 -29.69 12.96 7.47
C ARG A 149 -31.14 13.44 7.31
N THR A 150 -31.97 12.66 6.63
CA THR A 150 -33.36 12.99 6.29
C THR A 150 -34.27 11.81 6.62
N SER A 151 -35.57 12.07 6.77
CA SER A 151 -36.57 11.00 6.82
C SER A 151 -36.56 10.23 5.48
N LEU A 152 -36.69 8.91 5.55
CA LEU A 152 -36.73 8.04 4.37
C LEU A 152 -38.15 8.01 3.80
N LEU A 153 -38.54 9.09 3.12
CA LEU A 153 -39.84 9.14 2.45
C LEU A 153 -39.79 8.31 1.16
N PRO A 154 -40.71 7.34 0.95
CA PRO A 154 -40.64 6.41 -0.18
C PRO A 154 -40.53 7.08 -1.55
N HIS A 155 -41.25 8.18 -1.77
CA HIS A 155 -41.20 8.91 -3.04
C HIS A 155 -39.83 9.56 -3.29
N GLN A 156 -39.21 10.16 -2.26
CA GLN A 156 -37.89 10.78 -2.38
C GLN A 156 -36.80 9.74 -2.66
N VAL A 157 -36.84 8.61 -1.94
CA VAL A 157 -35.87 7.52 -2.13
C VAL A 157 -36.03 6.88 -3.51
N TYR A 158 -37.27 6.72 -3.99
CA TYR A 158 -37.56 6.19 -5.32
C TYR A 158 -36.96 7.08 -6.42
N ILE A 159 -37.23 8.40 -6.37
CA ILE A 159 -36.68 9.36 -7.34
C ILE A 159 -35.16 9.37 -7.29
N ALA A 160 -34.58 9.45 -6.09
CA ALA A 160 -33.13 9.40 -5.93
C ALA A 160 -32.55 8.09 -6.50
N HIS A 161 -33.19 6.95 -6.25
CA HIS A 161 -32.73 5.65 -6.74
C HIS A 161 -32.76 5.57 -8.26
N GLU A 162 -33.87 5.96 -8.89
CA GLU A 162 -34.08 5.88 -10.34
C GLU A 162 -33.19 6.83 -11.12
N VAL A 163 -33.06 8.08 -10.65
CA VAL A 163 -32.30 9.11 -11.36
C VAL A 163 -30.80 8.84 -11.26
N SER A 164 -30.30 8.48 -10.07
CA SER A 164 -28.86 8.28 -9.84
C SER A 164 -28.25 7.07 -10.54
N ARG A 165 -29.07 6.12 -11.02
CA ARG A 165 -28.60 4.95 -11.79
C ARG A 165 -28.38 5.24 -13.27
N ARG A 166 -28.90 6.37 -13.77
CA ARG A 166 -28.77 6.74 -15.18
C ARG A 166 -27.36 7.27 -15.42
N PHE A 167 -26.81 6.98 -16.59
CA PHE A 167 -25.60 7.63 -17.05
C PHE A 167 -25.89 9.10 -17.37
N ALA A 168 -25.11 10.02 -16.80
CA ALA A 168 -25.23 11.48 -16.99
C ALA A 168 -26.69 12.00 -16.91
N PRO A 169 -27.38 11.86 -15.76
CA PRO A 169 -28.80 12.16 -15.66
C PRO A 169 -29.09 13.64 -15.88
N ARG A 170 -30.06 13.91 -16.77
CA ARG A 170 -30.66 15.23 -16.98
C ARG A 170 -32.13 15.11 -16.62
N VAL A 171 -32.53 15.71 -15.50
CA VAL A 171 -33.89 15.61 -14.97
C VAL A 171 -34.39 16.97 -14.50
N LEU A 172 -35.71 17.17 -14.60
CA LEU A 172 -36.42 18.27 -13.97
C LEU A 172 -37.19 17.70 -12.77
N LEU A 173 -36.81 18.08 -11.55
CA LEU A 173 -37.56 17.77 -10.33
C LEU A 173 -38.67 18.82 -10.18
N ALA A 174 -39.92 18.43 -10.36
CA ALA A 174 -41.07 19.33 -10.48
C ALA A 174 -42.20 19.03 -9.49
N ASP A 175 -41.91 18.34 -8.38
CA ASP A 175 -42.88 18.07 -7.32
C ASP A 175 -43.42 19.37 -6.70
N GLU A 176 -44.51 19.27 -5.94
CA GLU A 176 -45.10 20.40 -5.21
C GLU A 176 -44.09 21.07 -4.26
N VAL A 177 -44.38 22.32 -3.89
CA VAL A 177 -43.55 23.07 -2.94
C VAL A 177 -43.57 22.37 -1.59
N GLY A 178 -42.39 22.11 -1.03
CA GLY A 178 -42.25 21.42 0.27
C GLY A 178 -42.09 19.90 0.19
N LEU A 179 -42.25 19.26 -0.97
CA LEU A 179 -42.14 17.79 -1.09
C LEU A 179 -40.70 17.24 -1.08
N GLY A 180 -39.69 18.12 -1.11
CA GLY A 180 -38.29 17.75 -0.89
C GLY A 180 -37.41 17.62 -2.13
N LYS A 181 -37.69 18.39 -3.20
CA LYS A 181 -36.83 18.47 -4.40
C LYS A 181 -35.33 18.66 -4.10
N THR A 182 -34.99 19.44 -3.06
CA THR A 182 -33.61 19.66 -2.62
C THR A 182 -33.00 18.43 -1.93
N ILE A 183 -33.82 17.66 -1.22
CA ILE A 183 -33.43 16.39 -0.59
C ILE A 183 -33.12 15.36 -1.67
N GLU A 184 -34.01 15.22 -2.66
CA GLU A 184 -33.84 14.33 -3.81
C GLU A 184 -32.57 14.66 -4.59
N ALA A 185 -32.37 15.94 -4.94
CA ALA A 185 -31.16 16.40 -5.61
C ALA A 185 -29.90 16.07 -4.80
N GLY A 186 -29.93 16.29 -3.47
CA GLY A 186 -28.83 15.94 -2.57
C GLY A 186 -28.52 14.44 -2.57
N MET A 187 -29.54 13.58 -2.49
CA MET A 187 -29.39 12.12 -2.54
C MET A 187 -28.82 11.66 -3.90
N ILE A 188 -29.26 12.26 -5.01
CA ILE A 188 -28.75 11.97 -6.36
C ILE A 188 -27.26 12.28 -6.43
N ILE A 189 -26.85 13.48 -5.99
CA ILE A 189 -25.44 13.91 -5.98
C ILE A 189 -24.60 13.01 -5.08
N GLN A 190 -25.06 12.77 -3.85
CA GLN A 190 -24.35 11.92 -2.88
C GLN A 190 -24.10 10.51 -3.43
N ARG A 191 -25.10 9.91 -4.07
CA ARG A 191 -24.94 8.58 -4.67
C ARG A 191 -23.96 8.59 -5.84
N GLN A 192 -23.99 9.59 -6.71
CA GLN A 192 -23.03 9.67 -7.83
C GLN A 192 -21.59 9.83 -7.35
N LEU A 193 -21.36 10.65 -6.32
CA LEU A 193 -20.04 10.81 -5.70
C LEU A 193 -19.55 9.50 -5.07
N LEU A 194 -20.39 8.83 -4.27
CA LEU A 194 -20.01 7.60 -3.56
C LEU A 194 -19.84 6.37 -4.45
N THR A 195 -20.41 6.40 -5.65
CA THR A 195 -20.26 5.35 -6.67
C THR A 195 -19.18 5.66 -7.69
N GLY A 196 -18.54 6.83 -7.61
CA GLY A 196 -17.54 7.29 -8.58
C GLY A 196 -18.11 7.62 -9.96
N SER A 197 -19.44 7.74 -10.09
CA SER A 197 -20.10 8.12 -11.35
C SER A 197 -19.95 9.61 -11.66
N ALA A 198 -19.58 10.41 -10.67
CA ALA A 198 -19.21 11.81 -10.82
C ALA A 198 -18.00 12.14 -9.93
N SER A 199 -17.10 12.96 -10.46
CA SER A 199 -16.02 13.63 -9.74
C SER A 199 -16.02 15.10 -10.14
N ARG A 200 -15.52 15.99 -9.28
CA ARG A 200 -15.42 17.42 -9.56
C ARG A 200 -13.96 17.85 -9.56
#